data_AF-A0A3L7SHQ6-F1
#
_entry.id   AF-A0A3L7SHQ6-F1
#
_cell.length_a   1.000
_cell.length_b   1.000
_cell.length_c   1.000
_cell.angle_alpha   90.00
_cell.angle_beta   90.00
_cell.angle_gamma   90.00
#
_symmetry.space_group_name_H-M   'P 1'
#
loop_
_entity.id
_entity.type
_entity.pdbx_description
1 polymer ?
#
loop_
_entity_poly.entity_id
_entity_poly.type
_entity_poly.pdbx_seq_one_letter_code
_entity_poly.pdbx_strand_id
1 'polypeptide(L)'
;MSERHELPLLKSARREALAAMAIWLIATIYSVGYCFLFGYGRKPESLTFVLGFPDWVFWGLILPWGVCTIISSLFAFWFMVDEELPETDSN
;
A
#
# COMPACT_ATOMS: atom_id res chain seq x y z
N MET A 1 -23.38 2.06 -32.61
CA MET A 1 -23.37 2.64 -31.25
C MET A 1 -22.54 1.69 -30.42
N SER A 2 -21.27 2.04 -30.16
CA SER A 2 -20.30 1.14 -29.54
C SER A 2 -20.80 0.76 -28.13
N GLU A 3 -21.30 -0.45 -27.99
CA GLU A 3 -21.56 -1.05 -26.68
C GLU A 3 -20.21 -1.14 -25.99
N ARG A 4 -19.97 -0.21 -25.05
CA ARG A 4 -18.81 -0.24 -24.15
C ARG A 4 -18.85 -1.55 -23.38
N HIS A 5 -18.11 -2.55 -23.87
CA HIS A 5 -17.85 -3.83 -23.22
C HIS A 5 -16.91 -3.65 -22.00
N GLU A 6 -17.14 -2.61 -21.20
CA GLU A 6 -16.21 -2.09 -20.18
C GLU A 6 -16.23 -2.88 -18.85
N LEU A 7 -17.17 -3.79 -18.59
CA LEU A 7 -17.81 -3.71 -17.26
C LEU A 7 -17.55 -4.77 -16.17
N PRO A 8 -16.76 -5.85 -16.36
CA PRO A 8 -16.22 -6.62 -15.22
C PRO A 8 -14.78 -6.21 -14.87
N LEU A 9 -13.90 -6.09 -15.86
CA LEU A 9 -12.46 -5.81 -15.68
C LEU A 9 -12.20 -4.44 -15.02
N LEU A 10 -12.88 -3.39 -15.47
CA LEU A 10 -12.73 -2.07 -14.84
C LEU A 10 -13.32 -2.03 -13.44
N LYS A 11 -14.32 -2.88 -13.14
CA LYS A 11 -14.93 -2.96 -11.80
C LYS A 11 -14.04 -3.71 -10.81
N SER A 12 -13.40 -4.80 -11.22
CA SER A 12 -12.41 -5.51 -10.39
C SER A 12 -11.19 -4.61 -10.17
N ALA A 13 -10.60 -4.08 -11.24
CA ALA A 13 -9.44 -3.19 -11.17
C ALA A 13 -9.69 -1.95 -10.29
N ARG A 14 -10.88 -1.32 -10.38
CA ARG A 14 -11.21 -0.16 -9.53
C ARG A 14 -11.37 -0.54 -8.06
N ARG A 15 -11.93 -1.71 -7.74
CA ARG A 15 -12.05 -2.21 -6.36
C ARG A 15 -10.68 -2.53 -5.78
N GLU A 16 -9.79 -3.11 -6.58
CA GLU A 16 -8.42 -3.45 -6.20
C GLU A 16 -7.57 -2.20 -5.98
N ALA A 17 -7.65 -1.24 -6.90
CA ALA A 17 -7.00 0.07 -6.75
C ALA A 17 -7.51 0.81 -5.51
N LEU A 18 -8.82 0.74 -5.22
CA LEU A 18 -9.40 1.34 -4.01
C LEU A 18 -8.88 0.66 -2.73
N ALA A 19 -8.77 -0.67 -2.73
CA ALA A 19 -8.23 -1.43 -1.60
C ALA A 19 -6.75 -1.09 -1.35
N ALA A 20 -5.93 -1.04 -2.41
CA ALA A 20 -4.54 -0.61 -2.32
C ALA A 20 -4.46 0.84 -1.77
N MET A 21 -5.20 1.77 -2.36
CA MET A 21 -5.22 3.17 -1.90
C MET A 21 -5.64 3.31 -0.43
N ALA A 22 -6.62 2.52 0.03
CA ALA A 22 -7.04 2.51 1.43
C ALA A 22 -5.92 2.02 2.37
N ILE A 23 -5.21 0.94 2.00
CA ILE A 23 -4.06 0.41 2.76
C ILE A 23 -2.97 1.49 2.87
N TRP A 24 -2.62 2.12 1.75
CA TRP A 24 -1.63 3.20 1.69
C TRP A 24 -2.03 4.42 2.54
N LEU A 25 -3.32 4.79 2.52
CA LEU A 25 -3.83 5.90 3.32
C LEU A 25 -3.79 5.60 4.82
N ILE A 26 -4.19 4.40 5.22
CA ILE A 26 -4.12 3.95 6.62
C ILE A 26 -2.67 3.96 7.11
N ALA A 27 -1.73 3.44 6.30
CA ALA A 27 -0.31 3.45 6.62
C ALA A 27 0.22 4.87 6.77
N THR A 28 -0.21 5.80 5.91
CA THR A 28 0.17 7.22 6.00
C THR A 28 -0.36 7.86 7.28
N ILE A 29 -1.64 7.69 7.59
CA ILE A 29 -2.27 8.22 8.81
C ILE A 29 -1.58 7.65 10.05
N TYR A 30 -1.35 6.35 10.06
CA TYR A 30 -0.63 5.68 11.14
C TYR A 30 0.78 6.25 11.30
N SER A 31 1.54 6.38 10.20
CA SER A 31 2.91 6.89 10.24
C SER A 31 2.97 8.32 10.80
N VAL A 32 2.10 9.20 10.30
CA VAL A 32 2.03 10.59 10.76
C VAL A 32 1.62 10.66 12.23
N GLY A 33 0.58 9.91 12.62
CA GLY A 33 0.09 9.89 14.01
C GLY A 33 1.13 9.31 14.98
N TYR A 34 1.79 8.22 14.62
CA TYR A 34 2.81 7.59 15.45
C TYR A 34 4.04 8.49 15.60
N CYS A 35 4.55 9.07 14.51
CA CYS A 35 5.67 10.01 14.57
C CYS A 35 5.31 11.27 15.36
N PHE A 36 4.07 11.76 15.25
CA PHE A 36 3.61 12.91 16.03
C PHE A 36 3.57 12.63 17.54
N LEU A 37 3.10 11.44 17.94
CA LEU A 37 2.97 11.07 19.34
C LEU A 37 4.29 10.65 19.99
N PHE A 38 5.15 9.94 19.25
CA PHE A 38 6.34 9.28 19.81
C PHE A 38 7.67 9.90 19.37
N GLY A 39 7.67 10.73 18.33
CA GLY A 39 8.88 11.39 17.82
C GLY A 39 9.21 12.72 18.50
N TYR A 40 8.23 13.43 19.07
CA TYR A 40 8.45 14.73 19.68
C TYR A 40 8.73 14.66 21.20
N GLY A 41 9.60 15.56 21.69
CA GLY A 41 9.87 15.73 23.12
C GLY A 41 10.77 14.68 23.77
N ARG A 42 11.37 13.78 22.99
CA ARG A 42 12.33 12.79 23.53
C ARG A 42 13.71 13.41 23.74
N LYS A 43 14.30 13.08 24.89
CA LYS A 43 15.70 13.40 25.17
C LYS A 43 16.60 12.51 24.31
N PRO A 44 17.74 13.02 23.82
CA PRO A 44 18.67 12.22 23.02
C PRO A 44 19.13 10.94 23.74
N GLU A 45 19.22 10.98 25.07
CA GLU A 45 19.65 9.84 25.89
C GLU A 45 18.65 8.68 25.92
N SER A 46 17.36 8.92 25.62
CA SER A 46 16.32 7.89 25.64
C SER A 46 15.98 7.37 24.23
N LEU A 47 16.70 7.81 23.20
CA LEU A 47 16.53 7.32 21.83
C LEU A 47 17.20 5.95 21.71
N THR A 48 16.38 4.92 21.55
CA THR A 48 16.87 3.59 21.18
C THR A 48 16.97 3.50 19.66
N PHE A 49 18.02 2.87 19.17
CA PHE A 49 18.25 2.71 17.74
C PHE A 49 17.96 1.27 17.32
N VAL A 50 17.07 1.10 16.35
CA VAL A 50 16.75 -0.17 15.70
C VAL A 50 17.33 -0.12 14.28
N LEU A 51 18.26 -1.03 13.97
CA LEU A 51 18.95 -1.09 12.67
C LEU A 51 19.61 0.24 12.22
N GLY A 52 20.04 1.06 13.18
CA GLY A 52 20.64 2.37 12.90
C GLY A 52 19.65 3.53 12.77
N PHE A 53 18.34 3.27 12.85
CA PHE A 53 17.29 4.29 12.87
C PHE A 53 16.74 4.47 14.28
N PRO A 54 16.27 5.66 14.68
CA PRO A 54 15.51 5.81 15.92
C PRO A 54 14.30 4.86 15.94
N ASP A 55 14.00 4.29 17.10
CA ASP A 55 12.89 3.35 17.31
C ASP A 55 11.56 3.88 16.77
N TRP A 56 11.22 5.13 17.03
CA TRP A 56 9.99 5.75 16.55
C TRP A 56 9.92 5.86 15.02
N VAL A 57 11.07 6.00 14.34
CA VAL A 57 11.15 5.98 12.87
C VAL A 57 10.94 4.55 12.37
N PHE A 58 11.57 3.57 13.02
CA PHE A 58 11.44 2.18 12.62
C PHE A 58 10.00 1.68 12.75
N TRP A 59 9.38 1.90 13.91
CA TRP A 59 8.01 1.48 14.19
C TRP A 59 6.95 2.34 13.49
N GLY A 60 7.20 3.65 13.36
CA GLY A 60 6.27 4.58 12.74
C GLY A 60 6.33 4.61 11.23
N LEU A 61 7.47 4.28 10.60
CA LEU A 61 7.65 4.42 9.15
C LEU A 61 8.02 3.10 8.50
N ILE A 62 9.11 2.46 8.91
CA ILE A 62 9.66 1.30 8.22
C ILE A 62 8.72 0.09 8.31
N LEU A 63 8.21 -0.22 9.51
CA LEU A 63 7.30 -1.33 9.72
C LEU A 63 5.99 -1.20 8.91
N PRO A 64 5.19 -0.12 9.05
CA PRO A 64 3.91 -0.01 8.32
C PRO A 64 4.11 0.02 6.81
N TRP A 65 5.15 0.69 6.30
CA TRP A 65 5.44 0.70 4.86
C TRP A 65 5.88 -0.68 4.36
N GLY A 66 6.79 -1.35 5.07
CA GLY A 66 7.23 -2.70 4.72
C GLY A 66 6.06 -3.69 4.69
N VAL A 67 5.16 -3.63 5.67
CA VAL A 67 3.93 -4.43 5.69
C VAL A 67 3.05 -4.12 4.47
N CYS A 68 2.85 -2.85 4.12
CA CYS A 68 2.07 -2.47 2.94
C CYS A 68 2.69 -2.97 1.64
N THR A 69 4.01 -2.87 1.49
CA THR A 69 4.72 -3.40 0.34
C THR A 69 4.56 -4.91 0.24
N ILE A 70 4.76 -5.65 1.34
CA ILE A 70 4.59 -7.10 1.36
C ILE A 70 3.16 -7.49 1.00
N ILE A 71 2.15 -6.84 1.60
CA ILE A 71 0.74 -7.12 1.28
C ILE A 71 0.44 -6.81 -0.19
N SER A 72 0.92 -5.69 -0.70
CA SER A 72 0.73 -5.30 -2.11
C SER A 72 1.41 -6.28 -3.06
N SER A 73 2.62 -6.73 -2.73
CA SER A 73 3.35 -7.74 -3.49
C SER A 73 2.64 -9.09 -3.46
N LEU A 74 2.20 -9.56 -2.29
CA LEU A 74 1.44 -10.81 -2.17
C LEU A 74 0.13 -10.72 -2.95
N PHE A 75 -0.55 -9.58 -2.89
CA PHE A 75 -1.77 -9.34 -3.67
C PHE A 75 -1.48 -9.40 -5.17
N ALA A 76 -0.43 -8.74 -5.64
CA ALA A 76 -0.04 -8.79 -7.05
C ALA A 76 0.36 -10.21 -7.49
N PHE A 77 1.19 -10.91 -6.72
CA PHE A 77 1.70 -12.23 -7.11
C PHE A 77 0.66 -13.35 -7.02
N TRP A 78 -0.29 -13.28 -6.10
CA TRP A 78 -1.24 -14.38 -5.86
C TRP A 78 -2.66 -14.07 -6.32
N PHE A 79 -3.03 -12.80 -6.47
CA PHE A 79 -4.40 -12.40 -6.80
C PHE A 79 -4.55 -11.84 -8.21
N MET A 80 -3.47 -11.31 -8.81
CA MET A 80 -3.51 -10.84 -10.20
C MET A 80 -3.40 -12.06 -11.13
N VAL A 81 -4.56 -12.63 -11.47
CA VAL A 81 -4.69 -13.57 -12.58
C VAL A 81 -4.49 -12.77 -13.86
N ASP A 82 -3.53 -13.16 -14.69
CA ASP A 82 -3.39 -12.64 -16.05
C ASP A 82 -4.62 -13.07 -16.87
N GLU A 83 -5.68 -12.27 -16.85
CA GLU A 83 -6.83 -12.47 -17.74
C GLU A 83 -6.44 -11.99 -19.15
N GLU A 84 -6.49 -12.92 -20.10
CA GLU A 84 -6.16 -12.67 -21.50
C GLU A 84 -6.97 -11.50 -22.05
N LEU A 85 -6.28 -10.49 -22.57
CA LEU A 85 -6.94 -9.38 -23.27
C LEU A 85 -7.75 -9.98 -24.44
N PRO A 86 -9.04 -9.65 -24.58
CA PRO A 86 -9.82 -10.12 -25.72
C PRO A 86 -9.10 -9.66 -26.99
N GLU A 87 -8.65 -10.64 -27.77
CA GLU A 87 -7.94 -10.42 -29.02
C GLU A 87 -8.83 -9.51 -29.87
N THR A 88 -8.29 -8.35 -30.27
CA THR A 88 -9.02 -7.47 -31.18
C THR A 88 -9.12 -8.21 -32.50
N ASP A 89 -10.27 -8.86 -32.73
CA ASP A 89 -10.63 -9.47 -34.00
C ASP A 89 -10.42 -8.43 -35.11
N SER A 90 -9.33 -8.62 -35.85
CA SER A 90 -9.05 -7.89 -37.08
C SER A 90 -9.89 -8.52 -38.19
N ASN A 91 -11.16 -8.12 -38.29
CA ASN A 91 -11.99 -8.29 -39.49
C ASN A 91 -12.86 -7.06 -39.72
#